data_AF-A0A3A0APT5-F1
#
_entry.id   AF-A0A3A0APT5-F1
#
_cell.length_a   1.000
_cell.length_b   1.000
_cell.length_c   1.000
_cell.angle_alpha   90.00
_cell.angle_beta   90.00
_cell.angle_gamma   90.00
#
_symmetry.space_group_name_H-M   'P 1'
#
loop_
_entity.id
_entity.type
_entity.pdbx_description
1 polymer ?
#
loop_
_entity_poly.entity_id
_entity_poly.type
_entity_poly.pdbx_seq_one_letter_code
_entity_poly.pdbx_strand_id
1 'polypeptide(L)'
;MRRVILFVVVLLVTLLLPGCRSIRPVEKIGLLAPFEGLYRRTGYAALDAMRTALSVAPQDTVDRLPLALDIARNSERTAHKLLADKNVRAVIGPLSLEAASAVEEVLADSPILWLAPFAIDANGSFVPVDQTERWVKPWLSAVVALARQQGHNRLVVAGWPGRWSQLALEVDGANPPFIVLSDDPLAVEPTDVVLHVGEPATVARYLQTLRAHQPHVPLYLGPQGEDPVLREHSEIMGGVYWMAWVDDGYETWTTAHGVESPLRYLVYRATMTAIGAANGESPEADLRIQWYAYDETGHWRAVAAPGAAPAAQP
;
A
#
# COMPACT_ATOMS: atom_id res chain seq x y z
N MET A 1 8.09 42.01 59.02
CA MET A 1 7.54 40.66 58.78
C MET A 1 6.56 40.60 57.59
N ARG A 2 5.46 41.38 57.56
CA ARG A 2 4.46 41.36 56.45
C ARG A 2 5.01 41.52 55.03
N ARG A 3 5.97 42.43 54.82
CA ARG A 3 6.59 42.68 53.49
C ARG A 3 7.44 41.51 52.99
N VAL A 4 8.09 40.78 53.89
CA VAL A 4 8.92 39.61 53.56
C VAL A 4 8.03 38.44 53.15
N ILE A 5 6.92 38.23 53.85
CA ILE A 5 5.93 37.19 53.51
C ILE A 5 5.32 37.45 52.12
N LEU A 6 4.96 38.71 51.81
CA LEU A 6 4.43 39.07 50.50
C LEU A 6 5.43 38.81 49.37
N PHE A 7 6.71 39.15 49.59
CA PHE A 7 7.76 38.93 48.59
C PHE A 7 8.01 37.43 48.34
N VAL A 8 8.03 36.62 49.40
CA VAL A 8 8.19 35.16 49.30
C VAL A 8 7.01 34.53 48.58
N VAL A 9 5.77 34.97 48.83
CA VAL A 9 4.58 34.46 48.13
C VAL A 9 4.60 34.83 46.64
N VAL A 10 4.96 36.06 46.29
CA VAL A 10 5.06 36.49 44.87
C VAL A 10 6.17 35.71 44.15
N LEU A 11 7.31 35.50 44.80
CA LEU A 11 8.42 34.69 44.27
C LEU A 11 8.00 33.22 44.08
N LEU A 12 7.29 32.64 45.05
CA LEU A 12 6.79 31.27 44.95
C LEU A 12 5.76 31.12 43.81
N VAL A 13 4.86 32.09 43.65
CA VAL A 13 3.87 32.09 42.56
C VAL A 13 4.54 32.25 41.20
N THR A 14 5.55 33.11 41.07
CA THR A 14 6.31 33.29 39.82
C THR A 14 7.16 32.08 39.45
N LEU A 15 7.69 31.35 40.44
CA LEU A 15 8.39 30.07 40.23
C LEU A 15 7.46 28.92 39.85
N LEU A 16 6.14 29.02 40.10
CA LEU A 16 5.14 28.01 39.72
C LEU A 16 4.55 28.23 38.31
N LEU A 17 4.69 29.43 37.73
CA LEU A 17 4.17 29.76 36.39
C LEU A 17 4.86 29.08 35.18
N PRO A 18 6.16 28.71 35.19
CA PRO A 18 6.77 28.05 34.02
C PRO A 18 6.32 26.59 33.83
N GLY A 19 5.59 26.01 34.80
CA GLY A 19 5.04 24.65 34.70
C GLY A 19 3.79 24.52 33.83
N CYS A 20 3.13 25.63 33.49
CA CYS A 20 1.97 25.65 32.59
C CYS A 20 2.40 25.82 31.12
N ARG A 21 3.35 25.00 30.64
CA ARG A 21 3.52 24.85 29.18
C ARG A 21 2.26 24.18 28.65
N SER A 22 1.59 24.84 27.69
CA SER A 22 0.50 24.25 26.93
C SER A 22 1.00 22.95 26.31
N ILE A 23 0.51 21.82 26.82
CA ILE A 23 0.73 20.52 26.20
C ILE A 23 -0.13 20.54 24.95
N ARG A 24 0.51 20.54 23.78
CA ARG A 24 -0.22 20.39 22.52
C ARG A 24 -0.97 19.06 22.54
N PRO A 25 -2.22 19.00 22.09
CA PRO A 25 -2.89 17.72 21.89
C PRO A 25 -2.02 16.80 21.02
N VAL A 26 -2.00 15.51 21.34
CA VAL A 26 -1.25 14.51 20.58
C VAL A 26 -2.23 13.65 19.81
N GLU A 27 -2.03 13.56 18.50
CA GLU A 27 -2.76 12.67 17.61
C GLU A 27 -1.84 11.59 17.05
N LYS A 28 -2.43 10.45 16.72
CA LYS A 28 -1.69 9.30 16.20
C LYS A 28 -2.22 8.89 14.84
N ILE A 29 -1.31 8.58 13.94
CA ILE A 29 -1.62 7.88 12.70
C ILE A 29 -1.13 6.45 12.86
N GLY A 30 -2.05 5.50 12.77
CA GLY A 30 -1.76 4.08 12.88
C GLY A 30 -1.08 3.54 11.64
N LEU A 31 -0.09 2.66 11.82
CA LEU A 31 0.50 1.87 10.74
C LEU A 31 0.37 0.38 11.07
N LEU A 32 -0.32 -0.36 10.21
CA LEU A 32 -0.37 -1.82 10.23
C LEU A 32 0.61 -2.35 9.19
N ALA A 33 1.70 -2.95 9.63
CA ALA A 33 2.74 -3.49 8.75
C ALA A 33 3.50 -4.64 9.42
N PRO A 34 4.16 -5.52 8.65
CA PRO A 34 4.96 -6.60 9.22
C PRO A 34 6.30 -6.06 9.72
N PHE A 35 6.48 -5.94 11.04
CA PHE A 35 7.74 -5.54 11.68
C PHE A 35 8.57 -6.74 12.17
N GLU A 36 7.95 -7.91 12.26
CA GLU A 36 8.62 -9.18 12.55
C GLU A 36 8.64 -10.10 11.32
N GLY A 37 9.48 -11.15 11.39
CA GLY A 37 9.49 -12.22 10.39
C GLY A 37 10.08 -11.83 9.03
N LEU A 38 9.61 -12.53 7.98
CA LEU A 38 10.17 -12.47 6.62
C LEU A 38 10.03 -11.08 5.99
N TYR A 39 8.89 -10.41 6.21
CA TYR A 39 8.54 -9.14 5.60
C TYR A 39 8.95 -7.91 6.43
N ARG A 40 9.77 -8.07 7.48
CA ARG A 40 10.19 -6.98 8.37
C ARG A 40 10.78 -5.76 7.65
N ARG A 41 11.52 -5.99 6.56
CA ARG A 41 12.13 -4.89 5.77
C ARG A 41 11.05 -3.99 5.16
N THR A 42 9.99 -4.60 4.67
CA THR A 42 8.83 -3.92 4.07
C THR A 42 8.09 -3.11 5.12
N GLY A 43 7.90 -3.65 6.34
CA GLY A 43 7.32 -2.88 7.44
C GLY A 43 8.16 -1.69 7.89
N TYR A 44 9.47 -1.87 8.08
CA TYR A 44 10.35 -0.75 8.45
C TYR A 44 10.44 0.32 7.35
N ALA A 45 10.46 -0.08 6.08
CA ALA A 45 10.42 0.84 4.95
C ALA A 45 9.12 1.68 4.94
N ALA A 46 7.97 1.07 5.25
CA ALA A 46 6.69 1.76 5.39
C ALA A 46 6.69 2.73 6.59
N LEU A 47 7.26 2.32 7.73
CA LEU A 47 7.37 3.20 8.91
C LEU A 47 8.26 4.42 8.63
N ASP A 48 9.37 4.24 7.93
CA ASP A 48 10.22 5.34 7.53
C ASP A 48 9.49 6.30 6.58
N ALA A 49 8.73 5.79 5.61
CA ALA A 49 7.91 6.61 4.73
C ALA A 49 6.82 7.41 5.47
N MET A 50 6.16 6.80 6.46
CA MET A 50 5.20 7.49 7.33
C MET A 50 5.87 8.59 8.15
N ARG A 51 7.05 8.33 8.72
CA ARG A 51 7.81 9.33 9.48
C ARG A 51 8.21 10.51 8.61
N THR A 52 8.63 10.25 7.38
CA THR A 52 8.89 11.30 6.39
C THR A 52 7.65 12.17 6.18
N ALA A 53 6.48 11.58 5.91
CA ALA A 53 5.23 12.33 5.73
C ALA A 53 4.89 13.19 6.95
N LEU A 54 4.97 12.62 8.15
CA LEU A 54 4.73 13.35 9.40
C LEU A 54 5.72 14.50 9.63
N SER A 55 6.97 14.37 9.18
CA SER A 55 8.00 15.40 9.36
C SER A 55 7.84 16.62 8.46
N VAL A 56 7.26 16.44 7.27
CA VAL A 56 7.04 17.52 6.28
C VAL A 56 5.62 18.09 6.34
N ALA A 57 4.70 17.39 6.99
CA ALA A 57 3.35 17.88 7.21
C ALA A 57 3.36 19.19 8.02
N PRO A 58 2.45 20.14 7.71
CA PRO A 58 2.29 21.35 8.49
C PRO A 58 2.17 21.04 9.99
N GLN A 59 3.06 21.66 10.77
CA GLN A 59 3.07 21.55 12.22
C GLN A 59 1.99 22.50 12.75
N ASP A 60 0.79 21.97 12.91
CA ASP A 60 -0.38 22.71 13.38
C ASP A 60 -0.35 22.90 14.92
N THR A 61 -1.51 23.10 15.53
CA THR A 61 -1.70 23.16 16.99
C THR A 61 -1.59 21.79 17.68
N VAL A 62 -1.40 20.71 16.92
CA VAL A 62 -1.43 19.31 17.36
C VAL A 62 -0.13 18.61 16.98
N ASP A 63 0.44 17.86 17.92
CA ASP A 63 1.61 17.02 17.66
C ASP A 63 1.16 15.66 17.10
N ARG A 64 1.64 15.25 15.93
CA ARG A 64 1.28 13.98 15.28
C ARG A 64 2.39 12.95 15.41
N LEU A 65 2.05 11.74 15.84
CA LEU A 65 3.01 10.64 16.05
C LEU A 65 2.59 9.38 15.29
N PRO A 66 3.55 8.58 14.80
CA PRO A 66 3.25 7.27 14.26
C PRO A 66 2.92 6.28 15.39
N LEU A 67 1.84 5.50 15.24
CA LEU A 67 1.55 4.32 16.06
C LEU A 67 1.65 3.07 15.20
N ALA A 68 2.85 2.50 15.13
CA ALA A 68 3.14 1.34 14.30
C ALA A 68 2.96 0.03 15.08
N LEU A 69 2.15 -0.89 14.55
CA LEU A 69 1.90 -2.19 15.16
C LEU A 69 2.15 -3.34 14.18
N ASP A 70 2.79 -4.39 14.69
CA ASP A 70 3.11 -5.61 13.93
C ASP A 70 1.87 -6.48 13.72
N ILE A 71 1.65 -6.88 12.47
CA ILE A 71 0.52 -7.73 12.07
C ILE A 71 0.93 -9.19 11.81
N ALA A 72 2.21 -9.53 11.89
CA ALA A 72 2.72 -10.83 11.41
C ALA A 72 2.14 -12.04 12.17
N ARG A 73 1.69 -11.87 13.42
CA ARG A 73 1.18 -12.96 14.26
C ARG A 73 -0.34 -13.06 14.33
N ASN A 74 -1.03 -11.92 14.44
CA ASN A 74 -2.47 -11.85 14.58
C ASN A 74 -2.94 -10.44 14.17
N SER A 75 -3.31 -10.29 12.90
CA SER A 75 -3.70 -9.01 12.31
C SER A 75 -4.96 -8.44 12.98
N GLU A 76 -5.97 -9.27 13.25
CA GLU A 76 -7.25 -8.87 13.85
C GLU A 76 -7.08 -8.28 15.26
N ARG A 77 -6.39 -9.01 16.16
CA ARG A 77 -6.09 -8.52 17.51
C ARG A 77 -5.28 -7.23 17.49
N THR A 78 -4.41 -7.10 16.50
CA THR A 78 -3.58 -5.90 16.33
C THR A 78 -4.43 -4.70 15.90
N ALA A 79 -5.37 -4.88 14.98
CA ALA A 79 -6.34 -3.87 14.61
C ALA A 79 -7.19 -3.43 15.82
N HIS A 80 -7.70 -4.37 16.63
CA HIS A 80 -8.40 -4.01 17.87
C HIS A 80 -7.56 -3.20 18.85
N LYS A 81 -6.27 -3.57 19.01
CA LYS A 81 -5.34 -2.81 19.87
C LYS A 81 -5.14 -1.39 19.35
N LEU A 82 -5.08 -1.21 18.03
CA LEU A 82 -4.96 0.10 17.40
C LEU A 82 -6.21 0.95 17.69
N LEU A 83 -7.40 0.41 17.47
CA LEU A 83 -8.68 1.10 17.67
C LEU A 83 -8.98 1.43 19.15
N ALA A 84 -8.36 0.71 20.09
CA ALA A 84 -8.50 1.00 21.51
C ALA A 84 -7.85 2.34 21.93
N ASP A 85 -6.94 2.89 21.12
CA ASP A 85 -6.31 4.19 21.38
C ASP A 85 -7.14 5.33 20.80
N LYS A 86 -7.77 6.11 21.69
CA LYS A 86 -8.65 7.24 21.34
C LYS A 86 -7.96 8.38 20.58
N ASN A 87 -6.63 8.40 20.55
CA ASN A 87 -5.87 9.41 19.82
C ASN A 87 -5.57 9.00 18.38
N VAL A 88 -5.91 7.77 17.96
CA VAL A 88 -5.75 7.34 16.57
C VAL A 88 -6.80 8.05 15.71
N ARG A 89 -6.34 8.73 14.66
CA ARG A 89 -7.19 9.48 13.72
C ARG A 89 -7.37 8.81 12.37
N ALA A 90 -6.38 8.01 11.97
CA ALA A 90 -6.42 7.24 10.75
C ALA A 90 -5.54 6.00 10.88
N VAL A 91 -5.78 5.02 10.02
CA VAL A 91 -5.01 3.78 9.89
C VAL A 91 -4.47 3.67 8.47
N ILE A 92 -3.16 3.48 8.33
CA ILE A 92 -2.50 3.17 7.07
C ILE A 92 -2.09 1.69 7.07
N GLY A 93 -2.34 1.02 5.96
CA GLY A 93 -2.10 -0.41 5.78
C GLY A 93 -3.30 -1.26 6.24
N PRO A 94 -3.22 -2.61 6.19
CA PRO A 94 -2.05 -3.41 5.83
C PRO A 94 -1.52 -3.21 4.41
N LEU A 95 -0.28 -3.64 4.19
CA LEU A 95 0.40 -3.45 2.89
C LEU A 95 -0.04 -4.48 1.85
N SER A 96 -0.52 -5.66 2.28
CA SER A 96 -0.96 -6.76 1.41
C SER A 96 -2.47 -6.97 1.45
N LEU A 97 -2.99 -7.53 0.36
CA LEU A 97 -4.42 -7.85 0.23
C LEU A 97 -4.85 -8.92 1.25
N GLU A 98 -4.02 -9.93 1.49
CA GLU A 98 -4.29 -10.99 2.46
C GLU A 98 -4.41 -10.43 3.88
N ALA A 99 -3.45 -9.61 4.31
CA ALA A 99 -3.49 -9.02 5.63
C ALA A 99 -4.63 -8.00 5.78
N ALA A 100 -4.95 -7.24 4.73
CA ALA A 100 -6.07 -6.31 4.74
C ALA A 100 -7.41 -7.02 4.86
N SER A 101 -7.61 -8.13 4.12
CA SER A 101 -8.79 -8.97 4.26
C SER A 101 -8.93 -9.51 5.69
N ALA A 102 -7.83 -9.85 6.36
CA ALA A 102 -7.84 -10.34 7.74
C ALA A 102 -8.23 -9.28 8.80
N VAL A 103 -8.22 -7.98 8.49
CA VAL A 103 -8.59 -6.91 9.43
C VAL A 103 -9.85 -6.15 9.03
N GLU A 104 -10.42 -6.47 7.87
CA GLU A 104 -11.54 -5.74 7.27
C GLU A 104 -12.75 -5.64 8.19
N GLU A 105 -13.19 -6.75 8.81
CA GLU A 105 -14.32 -6.74 9.75
C GLU A 105 -14.10 -5.82 10.95
N VAL A 106 -12.85 -5.65 11.38
CA VAL A 106 -12.51 -4.79 12.53
C VAL A 106 -12.43 -3.32 12.14
N LEU A 107 -11.86 -3.02 10.97
CA LEU A 107 -11.58 -1.64 10.56
C LEU A 107 -12.72 -1.00 9.75
N ALA A 108 -13.48 -1.77 8.97
CA ALA A 108 -14.61 -1.25 8.18
C ALA A 108 -15.75 -0.73 9.06
N ASP A 109 -16.00 -1.37 10.20
CA ASP A 109 -17.03 -0.95 11.16
C ASP A 109 -16.59 0.25 12.05
N SER A 110 -15.35 0.72 11.86
CA SER A 110 -14.78 1.82 12.63
C SER A 110 -15.05 3.17 11.95
N PRO A 111 -15.32 4.26 12.71
CA PRO A 111 -15.38 5.60 12.13
C PRO A 111 -14.00 6.18 11.76
N ILE A 112 -12.91 5.43 12.00
CA ILE A 112 -11.55 5.85 11.70
C ILE A 112 -11.26 5.66 10.21
N LEU A 113 -10.71 6.69 9.56
CA LEU A 113 -10.27 6.59 8.18
C LEU A 113 -9.23 5.48 8.02
N TRP A 114 -9.55 4.47 7.20
CA TRP A 114 -8.67 3.35 6.92
C TRP A 114 -8.25 3.35 5.44
N LEU A 115 -6.95 3.60 5.19
CA LEU A 115 -6.36 3.61 3.86
C LEU A 115 -5.32 2.50 3.72
N ALA A 116 -5.29 1.83 2.57
CA ALA A 116 -4.21 0.94 2.20
C ALA A 116 -3.48 1.47 0.96
N PRO A 117 -2.14 1.25 0.83
CA PRO A 117 -1.37 1.71 -0.33
C PRO A 117 -1.90 1.24 -1.68
N PHE A 118 -2.65 0.13 -1.72
CA PHE A 118 -3.23 -0.44 -2.94
C PHE A 118 -4.67 0.00 -3.23
N ALA A 119 -5.36 0.63 -2.27
CA ALA A 119 -6.77 0.97 -2.37
C ALA A 119 -6.96 2.35 -3.03
N ILE A 120 -6.77 2.39 -4.35
CA ILE A 120 -6.83 3.60 -5.18
C ILE A 120 -7.91 3.43 -6.25
N ASP A 121 -8.76 4.44 -6.41
CA ASP A 121 -9.85 4.41 -7.37
C ASP A 121 -9.45 4.86 -8.78
N ALA A 122 -10.42 4.86 -9.70
CA ALA A 122 -10.21 5.20 -11.10
C ALA A 122 -9.75 6.66 -11.33
N ASN A 123 -9.95 7.54 -10.35
CA ASN A 123 -9.49 8.93 -10.41
C ASN A 123 -8.11 9.12 -9.78
N GLY A 124 -7.44 8.03 -9.40
CA GLY A 124 -6.13 8.10 -8.75
C GLY A 124 -6.19 8.52 -7.30
N SER A 125 -7.37 8.48 -6.67
CA SER A 125 -7.55 8.87 -5.28
C SER A 125 -7.56 7.66 -4.35
N PHE A 126 -6.92 7.81 -3.17
CA PHE A 126 -7.08 6.83 -2.11
C PHE A 126 -8.54 6.75 -1.69
N VAL A 127 -9.03 5.52 -1.57
CA VAL A 127 -10.37 5.24 -1.05
C VAL A 127 -10.27 4.31 0.16
N PRO A 128 -11.25 4.37 1.07
CA PRO A 128 -11.37 3.38 2.12
C PRO A 128 -11.37 1.95 1.57
N VAL A 129 -10.67 1.05 2.27
CA VAL A 129 -10.43 -0.33 1.78
C VAL A 129 -11.73 -1.13 1.65
N ASP A 130 -12.70 -0.85 2.51
CA ASP A 130 -14.06 -1.42 2.54
C ASP A 130 -14.92 -0.98 1.33
N GLN A 131 -14.50 0.06 0.60
CA GLN A 131 -15.11 0.42 -0.69
C GLN A 131 -14.49 -0.42 -1.82
N THR A 132 -14.51 -1.74 -1.66
CA THR A 132 -13.78 -2.72 -2.46
C THR A 132 -13.98 -2.56 -3.96
N GLU A 133 -15.21 -2.30 -4.41
CA GLU A 133 -15.50 -2.06 -5.82
C GLU A 133 -14.74 -0.89 -6.42
N ARG A 134 -14.54 0.20 -5.66
CA ARG A 134 -13.94 1.44 -6.18
C ARG A 134 -12.47 1.27 -6.54
N TRP A 135 -11.74 0.43 -5.82
CA TRP A 135 -10.32 0.21 -6.06
C TRP A 135 -10.01 -1.09 -6.81
N VAL A 136 -10.79 -2.15 -6.63
CA VAL A 136 -10.58 -3.42 -7.36
C VAL A 136 -10.88 -3.26 -8.84
N LYS A 137 -12.00 -2.61 -9.20
CA LYS A 137 -12.44 -2.46 -10.60
C LYS A 137 -11.40 -1.78 -11.50
N PRO A 138 -10.88 -0.57 -11.21
CA PRO A 138 -9.91 0.08 -12.09
C PRO A 138 -8.63 -0.74 -12.24
N TRP A 139 -8.17 -1.36 -11.16
CA TRP A 139 -6.97 -2.17 -11.13
C TRP A 139 -7.08 -3.44 -11.99
N LEU A 140 -8.14 -4.24 -11.79
CA LEU A 140 -8.39 -5.43 -12.60
C LEU A 140 -8.70 -5.07 -14.06
N SER A 141 -9.47 -4.01 -14.30
CA SER A 141 -9.81 -3.58 -15.66
C SER A 141 -8.57 -3.20 -16.47
N ALA A 142 -7.56 -2.58 -15.84
CA ALA A 142 -6.31 -2.26 -16.51
C ALA A 142 -5.56 -3.52 -16.98
N VAL A 143 -5.48 -4.55 -16.12
CA VAL A 143 -4.83 -5.83 -16.46
C VAL A 143 -5.63 -6.59 -17.52
N VAL A 144 -6.96 -6.62 -17.42
CA VAL A 144 -7.84 -7.27 -18.41
C VAL A 144 -7.71 -6.59 -19.78
N ALA A 145 -7.74 -5.25 -19.82
CA ALA A 145 -7.60 -4.51 -21.06
C ALA A 145 -6.24 -4.80 -21.73
N LEU A 146 -5.17 -4.81 -20.94
CA LEU A 146 -3.82 -5.16 -21.40
C LEU A 146 -3.75 -6.58 -21.95
N ALA A 147 -4.27 -7.55 -21.20
CA ALA A 147 -4.30 -8.96 -21.59
C ALA A 147 -5.04 -9.18 -22.91
N ARG A 148 -6.21 -8.55 -23.08
CA ARG A 148 -7.00 -8.61 -24.31
C ARG A 148 -6.30 -7.93 -25.48
N GLN A 149 -5.66 -6.79 -25.26
CA GLN A 149 -4.88 -6.09 -26.29
C GLN A 149 -3.70 -6.94 -26.79
N GLN A 150 -3.09 -7.74 -25.91
CA GLN A 150 -2.01 -8.67 -26.24
C GLN A 150 -2.50 -9.98 -26.90
N GLY A 151 -3.82 -10.17 -27.02
CA GLY A 151 -4.40 -11.35 -27.66
C GLY A 151 -4.39 -12.60 -26.78
N HIS A 152 -4.28 -12.46 -25.46
CA HIS A 152 -4.42 -13.59 -24.53
C HIS A 152 -5.86 -14.09 -24.48
N ASN A 153 -6.03 -15.38 -24.17
CA ASN A 153 -7.35 -16.02 -24.12
C ASN A 153 -8.01 -15.90 -22.74
N ARG A 154 -7.20 -15.87 -21.68
CA ARG A 154 -7.65 -15.79 -20.28
C ARG A 154 -6.67 -15.01 -19.43
N LEU A 155 -7.20 -14.37 -18.38
CA LEU A 155 -6.45 -13.84 -17.26
C LEU A 155 -6.63 -14.76 -16.05
N VAL A 156 -5.58 -15.48 -15.68
CA VAL A 156 -5.53 -16.27 -14.45
C VAL A 156 -5.15 -15.35 -13.29
N VAL A 157 -6.01 -15.25 -12.27
CA VAL A 157 -5.75 -14.45 -11.07
C VAL A 157 -5.44 -15.39 -9.91
N ALA A 158 -4.23 -15.25 -9.35
CA ALA A 158 -3.68 -16.06 -8.27
C ALA A 158 -3.41 -15.22 -7.02
N GLY A 159 -3.47 -15.86 -5.85
CA GLY A 159 -3.25 -15.25 -4.54
C GLY A 159 -4.35 -14.28 -4.11
N TRP A 160 -5.54 -14.38 -4.72
CA TRP A 160 -6.66 -13.50 -4.42
C TRP A 160 -7.33 -13.88 -3.09
N PRO A 161 -7.54 -12.94 -2.15
CA PRO A 161 -8.23 -13.27 -0.90
C PRO A 161 -9.66 -13.74 -1.16
N GLY A 162 -10.04 -14.86 -0.54
CA GLY A 162 -11.34 -15.49 -0.77
C GLY A 162 -12.54 -14.56 -0.56
N ARG A 163 -12.46 -13.63 0.41
CA ARG A 163 -13.52 -12.67 0.72
C ARG A 163 -13.85 -11.71 -0.43
N TRP A 164 -12.90 -11.41 -1.31
CA TRP A 164 -13.09 -10.48 -2.43
C TRP A 164 -13.19 -11.19 -3.79
N SER A 165 -13.28 -12.52 -3.81
CA SER A 165 -13.28 -13.33 -5.03
C SER A 165 -14.46 -13.03 -5.96
N GLN A 166 -15.66 -12.80 -5.41
CA GLN A 166 -16.86 -12.52 -6.20
C GLN A 166 -16.71 -11.23 -7.03
N LEU A 167 -16.13 -10.18 -6.44
CA LEU A 167 -15.93 -8.90 -7.11
C LEU A 167 -14.96 -9.00 -8.29
N ALA A 168 -13.94 -9.86 -8.20
CA ALA A 168 -13.03 -10.11 -9.30
C ALA A 168 -13.74 -10.70 -10.52
N LEU A 169 -14.73 -11.58 -10.30
CA LEU A 169 -15.50 -12.22 -11.37
C LEU A 169 -16.50 -11.25 -12.03
N GLU A 170 -17.00 -10.25 -11.30
CA GLU A 170 -17.96 -9.26 -11.82
C GLU A 170 -17.32 -8.26 -12.80
N VAL A 171 -16.01 -8.02 -12.71
CA VAL A 171 -15.28 -7.10 -13.61
C VAL A 171 -15.27 -7.56 -15.06
N ASP A 172 -15.29 -8.88 -15.26
CA ASP A 172 -15.03 -9.50 -16.55
C ASP A 172 -16.16 -9.27 -17.58
N GLY A 173 -17.42 -9.35 -17.12
CA GLY A 173 -18.63 -9.17 -17.93
C GLY A 173 -18.75 -10.10 -19.16
N ALA A 174 -17.77 -10.96 -19.43
CA ALA A 174 -17.64 -11.79 -20.60
C ALA A 174 -18.25 -13.19 -20.40
N ASN A 175 -18.68 -13.81 -21.51
CA ASN A 175 -19.12 -15.19 -21.55
C ASN A 175 -18.51 -15.92 -22.77
N PRO A 176 -17.59 -16.88 -22.60
CA PRO A 176 -17.07 -17.40 -21.32
C PRO A 176 -16.27 -16.35 -20.53
N PRO A 177 -16.09 -16.54 -19.21
CA PRO A 177 -15.28 -15.64 -18.41
C PRO A 177 -13.82 -15.67 -18.89
N PHE A 178 -13.29 -14.49 -19.17
CA PHE A 178 -11.88 -14.21 -19.37
C PHE A 178 -11.09 -14.34 -18.06
N ILE A 179 -11.65 -13.97 -16.91
CA ILE A 179 -11.00 -14.05 -15.59
C ILE A 179 -11.24 -15.43 -14.99
N VAL A 180 -10.16 -16.12 -14.61
CA VAL A 180 -10.18 -17.40 -13.91
C VAL A 180 -9.41 -17.26 -12.60
N LEU A 181 -10.05 -17.55 -11.46
CA LEU A 181 -9.35 -17.59 -10.17
C LEU A 181 -8.69 -18.96 -10.00
N SER A 182 -7.36 -19.01 -9.88
CA SER A 182 -6.62 -20.26 -9.65
C SER A 182 -5.27 -20.01 -8.99
N ASP A 183 -5.00 -20.71 -7.90
CA ASP A 183 -3.69 -20.77 -7.24
C ASP A 183 -2.81 -21.91 -7.78
N ASP A 184 -3.28 -22.70 -8.74
CA ASP A 184 -2.52 -23.81 -9.34
C ASP A 184 -1.76 -23.33 -10.60
N PRO A 185 -0.43 -23.17 -10.55
CA PRO A 185 0.37 -22.80 -11.71
C PRO A 185 0.40 -23.88 -12.80
N LEU A 186 0.05 -25.13 -12.50
CA LEU A 186 -0.01 -26.21 -13.50
C LEU A 186 -1.28 -26.17 -14.34
N ALA A 187 -2.32 -25.45 -13.90
CA ALA A 187 -3.54 -25.22 -14.66
C ALA A 187 -3.41 -24.10 -15.72
N VAL A 188 -2.27 -23.41 -15.75
CA VAL A 188 -2.00 -22.30 -16.68
C VAL A 188 -1.65 -22.83 -18.07
N GLU A 189 -2.30 -22.27 -19.09
CA GLU A 189 -2.11 -22.62 -20.50
C GLU A 189 -1.14 -21.64 -21.19
N PRO A 190 -0.49 -22.04 -22.30
CA PRO A 190 0.47 -21.17 -23.01
C PRO A 190 -0.13 -19.85 -23.55
N THR A 191 -1.45 -19.81 -23.75
CA THR A 191 -2.17 -18.62 -24.24
C THR A 191 -2.68 -17.71 -23.13
N ASP A 192 -2.47 -18.10 -21.88
CA ASP A 192 -2.90 -17.31 -20.72
C ASP A 192 -1.92 -16.18 -20.41
N VAL A 193 -2.40 -15.32 -19.52
CA VAL A 193 -1.59 -14.40 -18.73
C VAL A 193 -1.96 -14.57 -17.26
N VAL A 194 -1.00 -14.41 -16.36
CA VAL A 194 -1.23 -14.52 -14.91
C VAL A 194 -1.13 -13.14 -14.25
N LEU A 195 -2.07 -12.82 -13.35
CA LEU A 195 -1.96 -11.77 -12.35
C LEU A 195 -1.84 -12.42 -10.97
N HIS A 196 -0.72 -12.23 -10.27
CA HIS A 196 -0.54 -12.75 -8.92
C HIS A 196 -0.50 -11.62 -7.89
N VAL A 197 -1.38 -11.69 -6.89
CA VAL A 197 -1.64 -10.60 -5.94
C VAL A 197 -1.35 -10.97 -4.48
N GLY A 198 -1.01 -12.23 -4.24
CA GLY A 198 -0.64 -12.73 -2.92
C GLY A 198 0.73 -12.25 -2.43
N GLU A 199 1.12 -12.76 -1.26
CA GLU A 199 2.37 -12.41 -0.59
C GLU A 199 3.64 -12.77 -1.41
N PRO A 200 4.75 -12.01 -1.28
CA PRO A 200 5.97 -12.20 -2.08
C PRO A 200 6.53 -13.63 -2.07
N ALA A 201 6.53 -14.31 -0.92
CA ALA A 201 7.04 -15.68 -0.83
C ALA A 201 6.14 -16.71 -1.55
N THR A 202 4.84 -16.43 -1.63
CA THR A 202 3.89 -17.25 -2.39
C THR A 202 4.05 -17.00 -3.88
N VAL A 203 4.21 -15.73 -4.29
CA VAL A 203 4.54 -15.35 -5.67
C VAL A 203 5.82 -16.06 -6.14
N ALA A 204 6.88 -16.06 -5.31
CA ALA A 204 8.16 -16.69 -5.65
C ALA A 204 8.01 -18.20 -5.97
N ARG A 205 7.28 -18.93 -5.11
CA ARG A 205 6.98 -20.37 -5.30
C ARG A 205 6.10 -20.61 -6.53
N TYR A 206 5.09 -19.75 -6.74
CA TYR A 206 4.22 -19.82 -7.89
C TYR A 206 5.02 -19.62 -9.18
N LEU A 207 5.84 -18.56 -9.24
CA LEU A 207 6.68 -18.23 -10.39
C LEU A 207 7.66 -19.37 -10.74
N GLN A 208 8.28 -19.99 -9.74
CA GLN A 208 9.18 -21.12 -9.97
C GLN A 208 8.47 -22.30 -10.65
N THR A 209 7.30 -22.68 -10.15
CA THR A 209 6.50 -23.76 -10.74
C THR A 209 5.97 -23.37 -12.13
N LEU A 210 5.49 -22.14 -12.28
CA LEU A 210 5.00 -21.61 -13.55
C LEU A 210 6.11 -21.65 -14.60
N ARG A 211 7.32 -21.18 -14.31
CA ARG A 211 8.42 -21.13 -15.29
C ARG A 211 8.92 -22.51 -15.70
N ALA A 212 8.81 -23.51 -14.81
CA ALA A 212 9.14 -24.90 -15.14
C ALA A 212 8.16 -25.52 -16.15
N HIS A 213 6.91 -25.05 -16.21
CA HIS A 213 5.87 -25.63 -17.06
C HIS A 213 5.48 -24.73 -18.25
N GLN A 214 5.47 -23.42 -18.04
CA GLN A 214 5.07 -22.35 -18.95
C GLN A 214 6.13 -21.22 -18.94
N PRO A 215 7.30 -21.44 -19.59
CA PRO A 215 8.45 -20.52 -19.50
C PRO A 215 8.18 -19.12 -20.08
N HIS A 216 7.19 -18.98 -20.97
CA HIS A 216 6.92 -17.74 -21.69
C HIS A 216 5.62 -17.03 -21.29
N VAL A 217 4.79 -17.63 -20.42
CA VAL A 217 3.54 -17.00 -19.99
C VAL A 217 3.84 -15.72 -19.20
N PRO A 218 3.31 -14.56 -19.59
CA PRO A 218 3.49 -13.32 -18.84
C PRO A 218 2.94 -13.43 -17.42
N LEU A 219 3.71 -12.94 -16.44
CA LEU A 219 3.29 -12.84 -15.04
C LEU A 219 3.26 -11.36 -14.63
N TYR A 220 2.10 -10.87 -14.25
CA TYR A 220 1.88 -9.55 -13.69
C TYR A 220 1.78 -9.65 -12.17
N LEU A 221 2.48 -8.78 -11.47
CA LEU A 221 2.52 -8.70 -10.03
C LEU A 221 1.63 -7.58 -9.53
N GLY A 222 0.95 -7.84 -8.40
CA GLY A 222 0.23 -6.83 -7.66
C GLY A 222 1.15 -5.87 -6.87
N PRO A 223 0.61 -5.18 -5.85
CA PRO A 223 1.31 -4.11 -5.12
C PRO A 223 2.65 -4.52 -4.48
N GLN A 224 2.86 -5.83 -4.30
CA GLN A 224 4.01 -6.42 -3.62
C GLN A 224 5.22 -6.70 -4.53
N GLY A 225 5.19 -6.30 -5.80
CA GLY A 225 6.22 -6.67 -6.78
C GLY A 225 7.64 -6.20 -6.46
N GLU A 226 7.80 -5.14 -5.69
CA GLU A 226 9.12 -4.64 -5.27
C GLU A 226 9.72 -5.32 -4.04
N ASP A 227 8.96 -6.18 -3.34
CA ASP A 227 9.44 -6.78 -2.09
C ASP A 227 10.71 -7.63 -2.35
N PRO A 228 11.83 -7.38 -1.64
CA PRO A 228 13.06 -8.14 -1.84
C PRO A 228 12.92 -9.66 -1.65
N VAL A 229 11.94 -10.11 -0.85
CA VAL A 229 11.68 -11.54 -0.62
C VAL A 229 11.37 -12.25 -1.93
N LEU A 230 10.68 -11.59 -2.87
CA LEU A 230 10.41 -12.19 -4.18
C LEU A 230 11.72 -12.58 -4.89
N ARG A 231 12.67 -11.64 -4.95
CA ARG A 231 13.97 -11.83 -5.64
C ARG A 231 14.90 -12.77 -4.89
N GLU A 232 14.83 -12.80 -3.57
CA GLU A 232 15.66 -13.70 -2.75
C GLU A 232 15.18 -15.15 -2.81
N HIS A 233 13.91 -15.37 -3.14
CA HIS A 233 13.29 -16.69 -3.19
C HIS A 233 12.92 -17.16 -4.61
N SER A 234 13.23 -16.39 -5.65
CA SER A 234 13.01 -16.79 -7.04
C SER A 234 14.02 -16.20 -8.01
N GLU A 235 14.37 -16.99 -9.03
CA GLU A 235 15.05 -16.47 -10.21
C GLU A 235 14.00 -15.86 -11.15
N ILE A 236 13.91 -14.53 -11.15
CA ILE A 236 12.97 -13.83 -12.01
C ILE A 236 13.55 -13.78 -13.43
N MET A 237 12.98 -14.59 -14.32
CA MET A 237 13.33 -14.63 -15.74
C MET A 237 12.10 -14.40 -16.62
N GLY A 238 12.33 -13.75 -17.76
CA GLY A 238 11.32 -13.54 -18.80
C GLY A 238 10.28 -12.47 -18.44
N GLY A 239 9.12 -12.53 -19.10
CA GLY A 239 8.04 -11.54 -19.00
C GLY A 239 7.37 -11.47 -17.62
N VAL A 240 8.06 -10.88 -16.65
CA VAL A 240 7.53 -10.54 -15.33
C VAL A 240 7.39 -9.03 -15.23
N TYR A 241 6.17 -8.60 -14.95
CA TYR A 241 5.78 -7.21 -14.93
C TYR A 241 5.20 -6.87 -13.56
N TRP A 242 5.38 -5.63 -13.14
CA TRP A 242 4.81 -5.13 -11.91
C TRP A 242 4.02 -3.86 -12.18
N MET A 243 2.85 -3.77 -11.56
CA MET A 243 1.99 -2.62 -11.65
C MET A 243 2.02 -1.85 -10.33
N ALA A 244 2.36 -0.58 -10.38
CA ALA A 244 2.34 0.30 -9.21
C ALA A 244 1.62 1.62 -9.52
N TRP A 245 1.06 2.23 -8.49
CA TRP A 245 0.47 3.56 -8.57
C TRP A 245 1.54 4.61 -8.26
N VAL A 246 1.64 5.64 -9.10
CA VAL A 246 2.55 6.79 -8.94
C VAL A 246 1.90 8.04 -9.50
N ASP A 247 2.41 9.22 -9.17
CA ASP A 247 2.08 10.45 -9.90
C ASP A 247 3.36 11.26 -10.16
N ASP A 248 3.20 12.49 -10.64
CA ASP A 248 4.31 13.37 -11.01
C ASP A 248 5.24 13.71 -9.83
N GLY A 249 4.76 13.55 -8.59
CA GLY A 249 5.56 13.74 -7.39
C GLY A 249 6.53 12.59 -7.11
N TYR A 250 6.38 11.44 -7.75
CA TYR A 250 7.18 10.26 -7.45
C TYR A 250 8.67 10.46 -7.74
N GLU A 251 9.05 10.95 -8.92
CA GLU A 251 10.46 11.18 -9.28
C GLU A 251 11.16 12.21 -8.38
N THR A 252 10.43 13.25 -8.00
CA THR A 252 10.93 14.26 -7.05
C THR A 252 11.15 13.63 -5.69
N TRP A 253 10.21 12.78 -5.24
CA TRP A 253 10.30 12.07 -3.97
C TRP A 253 11.46 11.07 -3.97
N THR A 254 11.65 10.27 -5.02
CA THR A 254 12.76 9.30 -5.09
C THR A 254 14.11 10.01 -5.05
N THR A 255 14.25 11.13 -5.77
CA THR A 255 15.45 11.97 -5.76
C THR A 255 15.76 12.50 -4.37
N ALA A 256 14.75 13.00 -3.65
CA ALA A 256 14.94 13.56 -2.31
C ALA A 256 15.30 12.50 -1.24
N HIS A 257 14.84 11.26 -1.41
CA HIS A 257 14.99 10.22 -0.39
C HIS A 257 16.02 9.14 -0.77
N GLY A 258 16.54 9.15 -1.99
CA GLY A 258 17.53 8.20 -2.49
C GLY A 258 17.01 6.76 -2.59
N VAL A 259 15.71 6.58 -2.75
CA VAL A 259 15.05 5.27 -2.79
C VAL A 259 13.98 5.25 -3.87
N GLU A 260 14.13 4.34 -4.82
CA GLU A 260 13.12 4.02 -5.82
C GLU A 260 12.20 2.92 -5.27
N SER A 261 11.10 3.32 -4.63
CA SER A 261 10.13 2.37 -4.10
C SER A 261 8.71 2.93 -4.14
N PRO A 262 7.91 2.51 -5.14
CA PRO A 262 6.49 2.87 -5.21
C PRO A 262 5.67 2.52 -3.96
N LEU A 263 5.89 1.39 -3.25
CA LEU A 263 5.12 1.11 -2.03
C LEU A 263 5.43 2.12 -0.93
N ARG A 264 6.71 2.45 -0.72
CA ARG A 264 7.10 3.48 0.25
C ARG A 264 6.50 4.83 -0.12
N TYR A 265 6.51 5.17 -1.40
CA TYR A 265 5.88 6.40 -1.88
C TYR A 265 4.37 6.40 -1.59
N LEU A 266 3.68 5.28 -1.83
CA LEU A 266 2.24 5.16 -1.57
C LEU A 266 1.91 5.20 -0.07
N VAL A 267 2.76 4.66 0.80
CA VAL A 267 2.61 4.83 2.27
C VAL A 267 2.80 6.28 2.67
N TYR A 268 3.81 6.97 2.12
CA TYR A 268 4.01 8.41 2.32
C TYR A 268 2.77 9.19 1.90
N ARG A 269 2.23 8.92 0.70
CA ARG A 269 1.05 9.61 0.17
C ARG A 269 -0.23 9.31 0.94
N ALA A 270 -0.49 8.06 1.29
CA ALA A 270 -1.63 7.68 2.12
C ALA A 270 -1.56 8.36 3.50
N THR A 271 -0.36 8.51 4.07
CA THR A 271 -0.15 9.25 5.31
C THR A 271 -0.45 10.75 5.14
N MET A 272 0.04 11.38 4.07
CA MET A 272 -0.28 12.79 3.76
C MET A 272 -1.78 12.99 3.55
N THR A 273 -2.44 12.08 2.84
CA THR A 273 -3.90 12.09 2.66
C THR A 273 -4.65 12.00 3.99
N ALA A 274 -4.22 11.12 4.89
CA ALA A 274 -4.84 11.00 6.21
C ALA A 274 -4.66 12.27 7.06
N ILE A 275 -3.51 12.94 6.97
CA ILE A 275 -3.26 14.21 7.65
C ILE A 275 -4.16 15.31 7.08
N GLY A 276 -4.25 15.44 5.76
CA GLY A 276 -5.13 16.41 5.09
C GLY A 276 -6.59 16.19 5.47
N ALA A 277 -7.07 14.95 5.45
CA ALA A 277 -8.43 14.61 5.87
C ALA A 277 -8.71 14.99 7.34
N ALA A 278 -7.76 14.79 8.24
CA ALA A 278 -7.88 15.23 9.64
C ALA A 278 -7.96 16.77 9.77
N ASN A 279 -7.41 17.50 8.80
CA ASN A 279 -7.49 18.96 8.71
C ASN A 279 -8.71 19.47 7.92
N GLY A 280 -9.58 18.58 7.43
CA GLY A 280 -10.74 18.94 6.61
C GLY A 280 -10.38 19.28 5.16
N GLU A 281 -9.18 18.92 4.71
CA GLU A 281 -8.75 19.04 3.32
C GLU A 281 -9.26 17.86 2.50
N SER A 282 -9.57 18.12 1.24
CA SER A 282 -9.89 17.05 0.29
C SER A 282 -8.61 16.35 -0.16
N PRO A 283 -8.60 15.02 -0.28
CA PRO A 283 -7.47 14.30 -0.84
C PRO A 283 -7.16 14.79 -2.26
N GLU A 284 -5.95 15.30 -2.47
CA GLU A 284 -5.41 15.55 -3.80
C GLU A 284 -4.53 14.35 -4.18
N ALA A 285 -5.04 13.51 -5.08
CA ALA A 285 -4.26 12.41 -5.63
C ALA A 285 -4.70 12.14 -7.08
N ASP A 286 -3.73 12.33 -7.98
CA ASP A 286 -3.79 12.03 -9.41
C ASP A 286 -2.86 10.83 -9.69
N LEU A 287 -2.97 9.79 -8.84
CA LEU A 287 -2.18 8.58 -8.99
C LEU A 287 -2.63 7.85 -10.25
N ARG A 288 -1.66 7.44 -11.05
CA ARG A 288 -1.85 6.64 -12.26
C ARG A 288 -1.05 5.36 -12.17
N ILE A 289 -1.50 4.37 -12.94
CA ILE A 289 -0.79 3.11 -13.09
C ILE A 289 0.48 3.34 -13.90
N GLN A 290 1.62 2.95 -13.33
CA GLN A 290 2.90 2.80 -14.00
C GLN A 290 3.28 1.32 -14.03
N TRP A 291 3.69 0.87 -15.21
CA TRP A 291 4.18 -0.49 -15.41
C TRP A 291 5.68 -0.54 -15.28
N TYR A 292 6.16 -1.63 -14.68
CA TYR A 292 7.57 -1.95 -14.54
C TYR A 292 7.82 -3.33 -15.14
N ALA A 293 8.91 -3.47 -15.88
CA ALA A 293 9.41 -4.76 -16.34
C ALA A 293 10.65 -5.13 -15.53
N TYR A 294 10.77 -6.40 -15.16
CA TYR A 294 11.99 -6.90 -14.56
C TYR A 294 13.03 -7.17 -15.64
N ASP A 295 14.18 -6.51 -15.56
CA ASP A 295 15.22 -6.62 -16.58
C ASP A 295 16.25 -7.73 -16.28
N GLU A 296 17.10 -8.01 -17.28
CA GLU A 296 18.18 -9.00 -17.17
C GLU A 296 19.26 -8.62 -16.14
N THR A 297 19.28 -7.36 -15.71
CA THR A 297 20.22 -6.86 -14.69
C THR A 297 19.68 -7.02 -13.26
N GLY A 298 18.47 -7.55 -13.10
CA GLY A 298 17.86 -7.78 -11.79
C GLY A 298 17.16 -6.55 -11.21
N HIS A 299 16.77 -5.60 -12.05
CA HIS A 299 16.16 -4.34 -11.66
C HIS A 299 14.79 -4.13 -12.31
N TRP A 300 13.89 -3.45 -11.59
CA TRP A 300 12.62 -2.99 -12.13
C TRP A 300 12.86 -1.72 -12.96
N ARG A 301 12.37 -1.68 -14.20
CA ARG A 301 12.39 -0.48 -15.04
C ARG A 301 11.00 -0.08 -15.44
N ALA A 302 10.71 1.22 -15.32
CA ALA A 302 9.49 1.78 -15.87
C ALA A 302 9.42 1.51 -17.38
N VAL A 303 8.27 1.02 -17.84
CA VAL A 303 7.98 0.74 -19.25
C VAL A 303 6.63 1.33 -19.62
N ALA A 304 6.41 1.55 -20.92
CA ALA A 304 5.04 1.69 -21.41
C ALA A 304 4.24 0.42 -21.05
N ALA A 305 2.90 0.52 -21.08
CA ALA A 305 2.06 -0.66 -20.90
C ALA A 305 2.57 -1.81 -21.78
N PRO A 306 2.91 -3.00 -21.22
CA PRO A 306 3.56 -4.06 -21.97
C PRO A 306 2.81 -4.38 -23.28
N GLY A 307 3.50 -4.44 -24.41
CA GLY A 307 2.86 -4.67 -25.72
C GLY A 307 2.15 -3.46 -26.34
N ALA A 308 2.17 -2.28 -25.70
CA ALA A 308 1.87 -1.03 -26.40
C ALA A 308 2.93 -0.82 -27.50
N ALA A 309 2.50 -0.48 -28.72
CA ALA A 309 3.42 -0.06 -29.76
C ALA A 309 4.30 1.09 -29.21
N PRO A 310 5.62 1.10 -29.48
CA PRO A 310 6.45 2.21 -29.04
C PRO A 310 5.82 3.51 -29.51
N ALA A 311 5.58 4.44 -28.58
CA ALA A 311 5.13 5.77 -28.93
C ALA A 311 6.09 6.30 -29.99
N ALA A 312 5.57 6.71 -31.15
CA ALA A 312 6.38 7.32 -32.18
C ALA A 312 7.16 8.46 -31.52
N GLN A 313 8.48 8.35 -31.48
CA GLN A 313 9.32 9.42 -30.95
C GLN A 313 9.03 10.68 -31.80
N PRO A 314 8.80 11.83 -31.17
CA PRO A 314 8.53 13.08 -31.89
C PRO A 314 9.71 13.50 -32.78
#